data_AF-A0A399EW24-F1
#
_entry.id   AF-A0A399EW24-F1
#
_cell.length_a   1.000
_cell.length_b   1.000
_cell.length_c   1.000
_cell.angle_alpha   90.00
_cell.angle_beta   90.00
_cell.angle_gamma   90.00
#
_symmetry.space_group_name_H-M   'P 1'
#
loop_
_entity.id
_entity.type
_entity.pdbx_description
1 polymer ?
#
loop_
_entity_poly.entity_id
_entity_poly.type
_entity_poly.pdbx_seq_one_letter_code
_entity_poly.pdbx_strand_id
1 'polypeptide(L)'
;MNWVQFLRDMKTLLADLEATLRQLVNTGRLDLATRTLATAFAQARTLEAQRQVVAALFPLLPEGWFRADAQAAELYAQALCRVREPRALLAFCRGFASPTPALELYHAWALLRLGRAEEALGRLEALRADGLGEKGLYWRTRAEALAHLGRPGWEEAFARAKQHLTREALGRCLIEEGGYLHAAGRVPAARTRWSEALAHLRNDPYYLAWAHYNLGITALDTPAEAEAHLLEAEQLSRKPAARAIRARALCGLGAARRILGEWPRALACYDEALRAAREADDRQQALWGLGHTSRLSGRPAEALGYFQQALELEVPASGWLYADVAATRLLLGDEEGAREAVGRAAHLKERGRFLVAVVRAELARRRGEAVRLEGFKLPSLWSREEALCFPELFARLTPAGPVLEPRTRARVEVWAAGLLRVKVNGRPVPLKPTGRPAELLAFLLEGEGEQSMDALLEALYPQAPATPEGRRQAYKSLWENVAKLRRALGWPHSVRSEGGSLRLDPDAHWVYNMDDPAARAKGLFLEGIYSNWVEERRQQLEGSLLAH
;
A
#
# COMPACT_ATOMS: atom_id res chain seq x y z
N MET A 1 -11.25 18.31 12.17
CA MET A 1 -11.55 19.29 11.10
C MET A 1 -12.03 18.52 9.88
N ASN A 2 -13.28 18.74 9.46
CA ASN A 2 -13.92 17.96 8.38
C ASN A 2 -13.27 18.30 7.03
N TRP A 3 -12.92 17.30 6.21
CA TRP A 3 -12.24 17.48 4.92
C TRP A 3 -13.06 18.38 3.97
N VAL A 4 -14.39 18.32 4.07
CA VAL A 4 -15.32 19.19 3.34
C VAL A 4 -15.20 20.65 3.77
N GLN A 5 -15.01 20.90 5.07
CA GLN A 5 -14.82 22.25 5.59
C GLN A 5 -13.46 22.81 5.15
N PHE A 6 -12.39 22.01 5.23
CA PHE A 6 -11.06 22.38 4.73
C PHE A 6 -11.08 22.74 3.23
N LEU A 7 -11.79 21.96 2.41
CA LEU A 7 -11.94 22.26 0.98
C LEU A 7 -12.74 23.55 0.73
N ARG A 8 -13.77 23.82 1.53
CA ARG A 8 -14.56 25.05 1.44
C ARG A 8 -13.73 26.27 1.81
N ASP A 9 -13.03 26.21 2.94
CA ASP A 9 -12.17 27.31 3.42
C ASP A 9 -11.01 27.57 2.44
N MET A 10 -10.42 26.51 1.88
CA MET A 10 -9.35 26.63 0.88
C MET A 10 -9.88 27.19 -0.45
N LYS A 11 -11.11 26.84 -0.86
CA LYS A 11 -11.71 27.39 -2.07
C LYS A 11 -11.99 28.89 -1.95
N THR A 12 -12.48 29.35 -0.80
CA THR A 12 -12.67 30.78 -0.52
C THR A 12 -11.33 31.51 -0.51
N LEU A 13 -10.32 30.98 0.19
CA LEU A 13 -8.98 31.55 0.24
C LEU A 13 -8.33 31.65 -1.17
N LEU A 14 -8.49 30.61 -1.99
CA LEU A 14 -7.98 30.62 -3.36
C LEU A 14 -8.68 31.68 -4.23
N ALA A 15 -9.99 31.85 -4.07
CA ALA A 15 -10.74 32.88 -4.81
C ALA A 15 -10.30 34.30 -4.43
N ASP A 16 -10.07 34.57 -3.15
CA ASP A 16 -9.59 35.88 -2.67
C ASP A 16 -8.16 36.16 -3.18
N LEU A 17 -7.28 35.15 -3.15
CA LEU A 17 -5.92 35.25 -3.70
C LEU A 17 -5.93 35.44 -5.21
N GLU A 18 -6.81 34.74 -5.93
CA GLU A 18 -6.98 34.91 -7.37
C GLU A 18 -7.41 36.34 -7.73
N ALA A 19 -8.42 36.88 -7.04
CA ALA A 19 -8.87 38.26 -7.24
C ALA A 19 -7.74 39.27 -6.98
N THR A 20 -7.00 39.07 -5.88
CA THR A 20 -5.84 39.90 -5.52
C THR A 20 -4.74 39.85 -6.58
N LEU A 21 -4.39 38.65 -7.06
CA LEU A 21 -3.36 38.47 -8.09
C LEU A 21 -3.80 39.08 -9.43
N ARG A 22 -5.06 38.91 -9.85
CA ARG A 22 -5.59 39.56 -11.05
C ARG A 22 -5.49 41.07 -10.97
N GLN A 23 -5.81 41.66 -9.82
CA GLN A 23 -5.67 43.10 -9.62
C GLN A 23 -4.20 43.55 -9.70
N LEU A 24 -3.27 42.83 -9.06
CA LEU A 24 -1.84 43.14 -9.11
C LEU A 24 -1.28 43.04 -10.53
N VAL A 25 -1.68 42.01 -11.29
CA VAL A 25 -1.28 41.83 -12.69
C VAL A 25 -1.85 42.95 -13.57
N ASN A 26 -3.13 43.28 -13.43
CA ASN A 26 -3.78 44.35 -14.21
C ASN A 26 -3.19 45.73 -13.93
N THR A 27 -2.68 45.95 -12.71
CA THR A 27 -2.01 47.21 -12.31
C THR A 27 -0.50 47.21 -12.58
N GLY A 28 0.03 46.16 -13.22
CA GLY A 28 1.46 46.04 -13.56
C GLY A 28 2.39 45.78 -12.37
N ARG A 29 1.87 45.45 -11.19
CA ARG A 29 2.65 45.21 -9.96
C ARG A 29 3.13 43.74 -9.88
N LEU A 30 3.84 43.30 -10.91
CA LEU A 30 4.22 41.87 -11.09
C LEU A 30 5.18 41.35 -10.00
N ASP A 31 6.05 42.20 -9.44
CA ASP A 31 6.91 41.83 -8.31
C ASP A 31 6.09 41.47 -7.06
N LEU A 32 5.06 42.27 -6.77
CA LEU A 32 4.16 42.00 -5.65
C LEU A 32 3.31 40.76 -5.92
N ALA A 33 2.84 40.57 -7.16
CA ALA A 33 2.13 39.36 -7.55
C ALA A 33 2.99 38.11 -7.30
N THR A 34 4.28 38.17 -7.66
CA THR A 34 5.25 37.09 -7.44
C THR A 34 5.45 36.80 -5.95
N ARG A 35 5.59 37.82 -5.09
CA ARG A 35 5.72 37.65 -3.63
C ARG A 35 4.46 37.07 -2.99
N THR A 36 3.29 37.53 -3.42
CA THR A 36 1.99 37.00 -2.97
C THR A 36 1.87 35.53 -3.35
N LEU A 37 2.24 35.16 -4.58
CA LEU A 37 2.24 33.78 -5.06
C LEU A 37 3.20 32.90 -4.26
N ALA A 38 4.42 33.39 -3.98
CA ALA A 38 5.40 32.67 -3.16
C ALA A 38 4.86 32.39 -1.75
N THR A 39 4.18 33.37 -1.16
CA THR A 39 3.58 33.24 0.18
C THR A 39 2.43 32.24 0.17
N ALA A 40 1.53 32.33 -0.81
CA ALA A 40 0.43 31.37 -0.98
C ALA A 40 0.95 29.94 -1.16
N PHE A 41 1.99 29.76 -1.98
CA PHE A 41 2.60 28.45 -2.21
C PHE A 41 3.28 27.90 -0.95
N ALA A 42 3.98 28.74 -0.18
CA ALA A 42 4.60 28.34 1.08
C ALA A 42 3.58 27.96 2.17
N GLN A 43 2.40 28.58 2.17
CA GLN A 43 1.30 28.26 3.10
C GLN A 43 0.58 26.95 2.73
N ALA A 44 0.64 26.52 1.48
CA ALA A 44 0.10 25.24 1.04
C ALA A 44 0.92 24.06 1.59
N ARG A 45 0.47 23.50 2.72
CA ARG A 45 1.20 22.44 3.46
C ARG A 45 1.00 21.03 2.91
N THR A 46 0.04 20.82 2.00
CA THR A 46 -0.23 19.50 1.41
C THR A 46 0.08 19.52 -0.09
N LEU A 47 0.46 18.37 -0.65
CA LEU A 47 0.71 18.24 -2.09
C LEU A 47 -0.53 18.64 -2.92
N GLU A 48 -1.72 18.30 -2.46
CA GLU A 48 -2.97 18.65 -3.14
C GLU A 48 -3.21 20.16 -3.12
N ALA A 49 -3.03 20.82 -1.97
CA ALA A 49 -3.12 22.26 -1.88
C ALA A 49 -2.07 22.95 -2.77
N GLN A 50 -0.84 22.43 -2.80
CA GLN A 50 0.22 22.95 -3.68
C GLN A 50 -0.16 22.81 -5.15
N ARG A 51 -0.73 21.68 -5.57
CA ARG A 51 -1.23 21.47 -6.94
C ARG A 51 -2.34 22.45 -7.29
N GLN A 52 -3.27 22.70 -6.38
CA GLN A 52 -4.36 23.64 -6.60
C GLN A 52 -3.84 25.07 -6.73
N VAL A 53 -2.90 25.49 -5.88
CA VAL A 53 -2.22 26.79 -6.00
C VAL A 53 -1.50 26.90 -7.35
N VAL A 54 -0.76 25.87 -7.75
CA VAL A 54 -0.05 25.87 -9.04
C VAL A 54 -1.00 25.95 -10.22
N ALA A 55 -2.08 25.17 -10.22
CA ALA A 55 -3.04 25.15 -11.31
C ALA A 55 -3.89 26.42 -11.40
N ALA A 56 -4.28 27.01 -10.27
CA ALA A 56 -5.18 28.16 -10.24
C ALA A 56 -4.46 29.51 -10.34
N LEU A 57 -3.32 29.67 -9.65
CA LEU A 57 -2.73 30.99 -9.43
C LEU A 57 -1.54 31.30 -10.33
N PHE A 58 -0.68 30.32 -10.66
CA PHE A 58 0.49 30.56 -11.51
C PHE A 58 0.14 31.01 -12.94
N PRO A 59 -0.92 30.47 -13.60
CA PRO A 59 -1.33 30.93 -14.93
C PRO A 59 -1.83 32.39 -14.99
N LEU A 60 -2.05 33.05 -13.83
CA LEU A 60 -2.47 34.45 -13.79
C LEU A 60 -1.31 35.41 -14.11
N LEU A 61 -0.06 34.97 -13.91
CA LEU A 61 1.11 35.78 -14.27
C LEU A 61 1.40 35.61 -15.77
N PRO A 62 1.76 36.70 -16.49
CA PRO A 62 2.10 36.62 -17.91
C PRO A 62 3.30 35.69 -18.14
N GLU A 63 3.26 34.85 -19.19
CA GLU A 63 4.37 33.93 -19.48
C GLU A 63 5.69 34.67 -19.69
N GLY A 64 5.65 35.82 -20.36
CA GLY A 64 6.83 36.67 -20.57
C GLY A 64 7.46 37.18 -19.26
N TRP A 65 6.68 37.32 -18.18
CA TRP A 65 7.21 37.74 -16.88
C TRP A 65 8.14 36.68 -16.29
N PHE A 66 7.76 35.40 -16.37
CA PHE A 66 8.62 34.30 -15.95
C PHE A 66 9.91 34.19 -16.78
N ARG A 67 9.95 34.78 -17.98
CA ARG A 67 11.17 34.84 -18.81
C ARG A 67 12.05 36.03 -18.46
N ALA A 68 11.44 37.13 -18.04
CA ALA A 68 12.13 38.38 -17.76
C ALA A 68 12.65 38.47 -16.32
N ASP A 69 11.97 37.85 -15.35
CA ASP A 69 12.32 37.91 -13.94
C ASP A 69 12.81 36.56 -13.39
N ALA A 70 14.02 36.57 -12.83
CA ALA A 70 14.68 35.36 -12.32
C ALA A 70 13.97 34.80 -11.07
N GLN A 71 13.42 35.64 -10.19
CA GLN A 71 12.77 35.18 -8.96
C GLN A 71 11.44 34.49 -9.28
N ALA A 72 10.66 35.05 -10.21
CA ALA A 72 9.43 34.44 -10.70
C ALA A 72 9.72 33.11 -11.40
N ALA A 73 10.77 33.05 -12.24
CA ALA A 73 11.18 31.83 -12.93
C ALA A 73 11.53 30.72 -11.94
N GLU A 74 12.36 31.03 -10.93
CA GLU A 74 12.79 30.08 -9.92
C GLU A 74 11.64 29.62 -9.03
N LEU A 75 10.73 30.52 -8.66
CA LEU A 75 9.52 30.17 -7.92
C LEU A 75 8.65 29.17 -8.68
N TYR A 76 8.44 29.40 -9.98
CA TYR A 76 7.61 28.49 -10.78
C TYR A 76 8.29 27.13 -10.99
N ALA A 77 9.59 27.13 -11.27
CA ALA A 77 10.36 25.90 -11.38
C ALA A 77 10.34 25.09 -10.07
N GLN A 78 10.53 25.77 -8.93
CA GLN A 78 10.42 25.17 -7.60
C GLN A 78 9.01 24.59 -7.38
N ALA A 79 7.97 25.33 -7.73
CA ALA A 79 6.59 24.89 -7.55
C ALA A 79 6.30 23.62 -8.35
N LEU A 80 6.66 23.59 -9.64
CA LEU A 80 6.54 22.41 -10.52
C LEU A 80 7.34 21.20 -10.00
N CYS A 81 8.55 21.43 -9.50
CA CYS A 81 9.36 20.41 -8.85
C CYS A 81 8.65 19.82 -7.61
N ARG A 82 8.08 20.68 -6.75
CA ARG A 82 7.41 20.28 -5.50
C ARG A 82 6.09 19.53 -5.76
N VAL A 83 5.33 19.93 -6.78
CA VAL A 83 4.08 19.25 -7.19
C VAL A 83 4.28 18.00 -8.04
N ARG A 84 5.55 17.68 -8.36
CA ARG A 84 6.01 16.50 -9.08
C ARG A 84 5.56 16.47 -10.55
N GLU A 85 5.72 17.59 -11.24
CA GLU A 85 5.38 17.75 -12.67
C GLU A 85 6.63 17.89 -13.55
N PRO A 86 7.45 16.82 -13.71
CA PRO A 86 8.74 16.90 -14.39
C PRO A 86 8.61 17.24 -15.87
N ARG A 87 7.51 16.86 -16.54
CA ARG A 87 7.29 17.19 -17.96
C ARG A 87 7.02 18.67 -18.16
N ALA A 88 6.14 19.26 -17.34
CA ALA A 88 5.86 20.69 -17.36
C ALA A 88 7.11 21.50 -17.02
N LEU A 89 7.86 21.07 -16.00
CA LEU A 89 9.12 21.69 -15.62
C LEU A 89 10.15 21.66 -16.75
N LEU A 90 10.32 20.51 -17.40
CA LEU A 90 11.25 20.37 -18.53
C LEU A 90 10.85 21.29 -19.70
N ALA A 91 9.54 21.36 -20.03
CA ALA A 91 9.04 22.26 -21.06
C ALA A 91 9.29 23.74 -20.70
N PHE A 92 9.04 24.11 -19.45
CA PHE A 92 9.30 25.45 -18.94
C PHE A 92 10.78 25.83 -19.07
N CYS A 93 11.71 24.95 -18.64
CA CYS A 93 13.15 25.20 -18.70
C CYS A 93 13.69 25.38 -20.13
N ARG A 94 13.09 24.76 -21.15
CA ARG A 94 13.54 24.86 -22.56
C ARG A 94 13.43 26.26 -23.15
N GLY A 95 12.57 27.12 -22.60
CA GLY A 95 12.36 28.48 -23.11
C GLY A 95 13.37 29.52 -22.64
N PHE A 96 14.43 29.13 -21.92
CA PHE A 96 15.48 30.04 -21.44
C PHE A 96 16.76 29.87 -22.26
N ALA A 97 17.26 30.96 -22.85
CA ALA A 97 18.55 30.97 -23.55
C ALA A 97 19.74 30.91 -22.58
N SER A 98 19.63 31.60 -21.43
CA SER A 98 20.64 31.64 -20.37
C SER A 98 19.97 31.39 -19.00
N PRO A 99 19.75 30.13 -18.62
CA PRO A 99 19.08 29.78 -17.36
C PRO A 99 19.96 30.05 -16.14
N THR A 100 19.34 30.39 -15.01
CA THR A 100 20.05 30.55 -13.73
C THR A 100 20.53 29.19 -13.21
N PRO A 101 21.56 29.15 -12.33
CA PRO A 101 22.00 27.90 -11.69
C PRO A 101 20.88 27.12 -10.98
N ALA A 102 19.89 27.82 -10.41
CA ALA A 102 18.74 27.18 -9.78
C ALA A 102 17.80 26.54 -10.81
N LEU A 103 17.53 27.23 -11.93
CA LEU A 103 16.75 26.65 -13.04
C LEU A 103 17.44 25.42 -13.63
N GLU A 104 18.76 25.44 -13.77
CA GLU A 104 19.54 24.28 -14.21
C GLU A 104 19.43 23.09 -13.24
N LEU A 105 19.44 23.34 -11.93
CA LEU A 105 19.19 22.29 -10.93
C LEU A 105 17.80 21.65 -11.10
N TYR A 106 16.75 22.47 -11.27
CA TYR A 106 15.40 21.97 -11.48
C TYR A 106 15.25 21.23 -12.82
N HIS A 107 15.95 21.69 -13.86
CA HIS A 107 16.02 21.03 -15.15
C HIS A 107 16.66 19.64 -15.00
N ALA A 108 17.81 19.54 -14.33
CA ALA A 108 18.45 18.26 -14.05
C ALA A 108 17.54 17.32 -13.25
N TRP A 109 16.83 17.83 -12.24
CA TRP A 109 15.85 17.04 -11.49
C TRP A 109 14.72 16.50 -12.39
N ALA A 110 14.19 17.33 -13.30
CA ALA A 110 13.15 16.92 -14.23
C ALA A 110 13.64 15.85 -15.22
N LEU A 111 14.84 16.01 -15.77
CA LEU A 111 15.48 15.03 -16.66
C LEU A 111 15.63 13.66 -15.97
N LEU A 112 16.12 13.67 -14.73
CA LEU A 112 16.29 12.47 -13.94
C LEU A 112 14.95 11.74 -13.73
N ARG A 113 13.89 12.46 -13.36
CA ARG A 113 12.54 11.89 -13.18
C ARG A 113 11.93 11.33 -14.48
N LEU A 114 12.48 11.70 -15.62
CA LEU A 114 12.10 11.20 -16.95
C LEU A 114 13.08 10.14 -17.48
N GLY A 115 13.95 9.60 -16.63
CA GLY A 115 14.89 8.52 -16.98
C GLY A 115 16.15 8.98 -17.73
N ARG A 116 16.37 10.29 -17.88
CA ARG A 116 17.52 10.85 -18.61
C ARG A 116 18.68 11.15 -17.65
N ALA A 117 19.16 10.11 -16.96
CA ALA A 117 20.11 10.25 -15.86
C ALA A 117 21.48 10.81 -16.30
N GLU A 118 21.98 10.43 -17.47
CA GLU A 118 23.26 10.91 -18.01
C GLU A 118 23.24 12.42 -18.26
N GLU A 119 22.20 12.92 -18.92
CA GLU A 119 22.01 14.35 -19.19
C GLU A 119 21.80 15.14 -17.90
N ALA A 120 21.05 14.58 -16.95
CA ALA A 120 20.85 15.19 -15.64
C ALA A 120 22.20 15.34 -14.90
N LEU A 121 23.03 14.30 -14.90
CA LEU A 121 24.34 14.33 -14.26
C LEU A 121 25.28 15.34 -14.91
N GLY A 122 25.34 15.36 -16.26
CA GLY A 122 26.17 16.33 -16.99
C GLY A 122 25.80 17.78 -16.66
N ARG A 123 24.51 18.10 -16.53
CA ARG A 123 24.04 19.42 -16.09
C ARG A 123 24.45 19.72 -14.64
N LEU A 124 24.31 18.76 -13.73
CA LEU A 124 24.69 18.94 -12.32
C LEU A 124 26.20 19.15 -12.14
N GLU A 125 27.03 18.55 -12.98
CA GLU A 125 28.50 18.68 -12.90
C GLU A 125 28.98 20.04 -13.40
N ALA A 126 28.22 20.71 -14.28
CA ALA A 126 28.47 22.09 -14.67
C ALA A 126 28.14 23.12 -13.56
N LEU A 127 27.41 22.71 -12.52
CA LEU A 127 27.01 23.60 -11.42
C LEU A 127 27.99 23.52 -10.23
N ARG A 128 28.22 24.68 -9.59
CA ARG A 128 28.94 24.76 -8.31
C ARG A 128 27.95 24.67 -7.15
N ALA A 129 28.00 23.57 -6.40
CA ALA A 129 27.09 23.31 -5.28
C ALA A 129 27.08 24.43 -4.21
N ASP A 130 28.23 25.07 -3.96
CA ASP A 130 28.36 26.08 -2.90
C ASP A 130 27.55 27.36 -3.15
N GLY A 131 27.30 27.69 -4.42
CA GLY A 131 26.53 28.86 -4.84
C GLY A 131 25.02 28.63 -4.95
N LEU A 132 24.52 27.42 -4.68
CA LEU A 132 23.10 27.09 -4.78
C LEU A 132 22.37 27.26 -3.44
N GLY A 133 21.17 27.84 -3.47
CA GLY A 133 20.29 27.91 -2.30
C GLY A 133 19.74 26.53 -1.87
N GLU A 134 19.44 25.65 -2.84
CA GLU A 134 18.85 24.32 -2.62
C GLU A 134 19.92 23.20 -2.65
N LYS A 135 20.98 23.33 -1.83
CA LYS A 135 22.12 22.37 -1.77
C LYS A 135 21.67 20.93 -1.53
N GLY A 136 20.65 20.73 -0.69
CA GLY A 136 20.08 19.41 -0.42
C GLY A 136 19.46 18.75 -1.65
N LEU A 137 18.76 19.53 -2.50
CA LEU A 137 18.19 19.02 -3.75
C LEU A 137 19.30 18.69 -4.76
N TYR A 138 20.35 19.52 -4.84
CA TYR A 138 21.52 19.24 -5.68
C TYR A 138 22.15 17.89 -5.36
N TRP A 139 22.57 17.69 -4.10
CA TRP A 139 23.26 16.48 -3.70
C TRP A 139 22.36 15.24 -3.82
N ARG A 140 21.07 15.37 -3.51
CA ARG A 140 20.11 14.28 -3.67
C ARG A 140 19.93 13.89 -5.14
N THR A 141 19.72 14.86 -6.03
CA THR A 141 19.55 14.61 -7.47
C THR A 141 20.82 14.01 -8.08
N ARG A 142 21.99 14.49 -7.66
CA ARG A 142 23.29 13.92 -8.06
C ARG A 142 23.44 12.48 -7.57
N ALA A 143 23.08 12.19 -6.32
CA ALA A 143 23.15 10.85 -5.76
C ALA A 143 22.27 9.87 -6.53
N GLU A 144 21.02 10.25 -6.80
CA GLU A 144 20.08 9.46 -7.58
C GLU A 144 20.59 9.23 -9.02
N ALA A 145 21.14 10.25 -9.69
CA ALA A 145 21.70 10.11 -11.03
C ALA A 145 22.90 9.16 -11.07
N LEU A 146 23.83 9.28 -10.12
CA LEU A 146 24.97 8.37 -9.99
C LEU A 146 24.52 6.92 -9.74
N ALA A 147 23.55 6.73 -8.84
CA ALA A 147 23.03 5.41 -8.51
C ALA A 147 22.30 4.75 -9.69
N HIS A 148 21.47 5.51 -10.43
CA HIS A 148 20.82 5.02 -11.66
C HIS A 148 21.83 4.59 -12.73
N LEU A 149 22.97 5.28 -12.83
CA LEU A 149 24.03 4.98 -13.79
C LEU A 149 25.02 3.92 -13.28
N GLY A 150 24.84 3.39 -12.06
CA GLY A 150 25.78 2.44 -11.44
C GLY A 150 27.17 3.03 -11.17
N ARG A 151 27.30 4.35 -11.07
CA ARG A 151 28.57 5.05 -10.81
C ARG A 151 28.86 5.12 -9.32
N PRO A 152 30.14 5.05 -8.90
CA PRO A 152 30.50 5.20 -7.49
C PRO A 152 30.19 6.61 -6.95
N GLY A 153 30.21 6.77 -5.62
CA GLY A 153 30.02 8.06 -4.95
C GLY A 153 28.57 8.48 -4.71
N TRP A 154 27.58 7.67 -5.11
CA TRP A 154 26.17 7.96 -4.87
C TRP A 154 25.81 7.96 -3.37
N GLU A 155 26.40 7.07 -2.57
CA GLU A 155 26.18 7.03 -1.11
C GLU A 155 26.73 8.29 -0.40
N GLU A 156 27.92 8.74 -0.80
CA GLU A 156 28.52 9.97 -0.29
C GLU A 156 27.68 11.19 -0.66
N ALA A 157 27.15 11.22 -1.88
CA ALA A 157 26.25 12.27 -2.32
C ALA A 157 24.93 12.27 -1.52
N PHE A 158 24.35 11.11 -1.19
CA PHE A 158 23.21 11.04 -0.27
C PHE A 158 23.57 11.51 1.14
N ALA A 159 24.74 11.13 1.66
CA ALA A 159 25.22 11.60 2.95
C ALA A 159 25.31 13.14 3.01
N ARG A 160 25.88 13.77 1.96
CA ARG A 160 25.91 15.24 1.82
C ARG A 160 24.52 15.84 1.68
N ALA A 161 23.63 15.21 0.93
CA ALA A 161 22.26 15.69 0.78
C ALA A 161 21.55 15.80 2.14
N LYS A 162 21.67 14.77 2.98
CA LYS A 162 21.03 14.73 4.30
C LYS A 162 21.53 15.80 5.27
N GLN A 163 22.77 16.27 5.12
CA GLN A 163 23.30 17.38 5.92
C GLN A 163 22.57 18.71 5.67
N HIS A 164 21.93 18.86 4.50
CA HIS A 164 21.23 20.07 4.10
C HIS A 164 19.70 19.94 4.06
N LEU A 165 19.16 18.73 4.26
CA LEU A 165 17.73 18.46 4.16
C LEU A 165 17.11 18.30 5.54
N THR A 166 15.87 18.78 5.69
CA THR A 166 15.09 18.63 6.92
C THR A 166 13.65 18.20 6.63
N ARG A 167 12.96 17.72 7.66
CA ARG A 167 11.54 17.32 7.62
C ARG A 167 11.21 16.40 6.42
N GLU A 168 10.13 16.66 5.70
CA GLU A 168 9.65 15.79 4.62
C GLU A 168 10.68 15.65 3.48
N ALA A 169 11.52 16.66 3.25
CA ALA A 169 12.55 16.60 2.22
C ALA A 169 13.67 15.60 2.61
N LEU A 170 14.03 15.54 3.90
CA LEU A 170 14.92 14.52 4.44
C LEU A 170 14.27 13.13 4.38
N GLY A 171 12.99 13.02 4.76
CA GLY A 171 12.25 11.76 4.67
C GLY A 171 12.22 11.19 3.24
N ARG A 172 11.97 12.03 2.23
CA ARG A 172 12.03 11.61 0.81
C ARG A 172 13.42 11.16 0.40
N CYS A 173 14.47 11.87 0.83
CA CYS A 173 15.85 11.49 0.57
C CYS A 173 16.17 10.08 1.11
N LEU A 174 15.76 9.80 2.34
CA LEU A 174 15.94 8.49 2.98
C LEU A 174 15.17 7.37 2.26
N ILE A 175 13.97 7.67 1.73
CA ILE A 175 13.20 6.70 0.93
C ILE A 175 13.94 6.30 -0.33
N GLU A 176 14.41 7.29 -1.09
CA GLU A 176 15.13 7.06 -2.34
C GLU A 176 16.43 6.31 -2.08
N GLU A 177 17.22 6.75 -1.10
CA GLU A 177 18.47 6.09 -0.70
C GLU A 177 18.24 4.63 -0.29
N GLY A 178 17.18 4.35 0.49
CA GLY A 178 16.79 2.99 0.82
C GLY A 178 16.42 2.15 -0.41
N GLY A 179 15.77 2.76 -1.41
CA GLY A 179 15.47 2.13 -2.70
C GLY A 179 16.73 1.64 -3.43
N TYR A 180 17.76 2.48 -3.52
CA TYR A 180 19.03 2.10 -4.16
C TYR A 180 19.82 1.08 -3.33
N LEU A 181 19.84 1.21 -2.00
CA LEU A 181 20.46 0.22 -1.13
C LEU A 181 19.81 -1.16 -1.30
N HIS A 182 18.48 -1.21 -1.43
CA HIS A 182 17.76 -2.44 -1.69
C HIS A 182 18.09 -3.01 -3.08
N ALA A 183 18.15 -2.18 -4.11
CA ALA A 183 18.56 -2.60 -5.46
C ALA A 183 20.00 -3.15 -5.49
N ALA A 184 20.88 -2.62 -4.65
CA ALA A 184 22.24 -3.10 -4.43
C ALA A 184 22.33 -4.36 -3.53
N GLY A 185 21.20 -4.95 -3.13
CA GLY A 185 21.15 -6.14 -2.27
C GLY A 185 21.41 -5.89 -0.78
N ARG A 186 21.58 -4.64 -0.35
CA ARG A 186 21.87 -4.25 1.04
C ARG A 186 20.57 -4.04 1.83
N VAL A 187 19.77 -5.10 1.92
CA VAL A 187 18.42 -5.08 2.53
C VAL A 187 18.41 -4.51 3.97
N PRO A 188 19.32 -4.89 4.89
CA PRO A 188 19.31 -4.32 6.24
C PRO A 188 19.53 -2.79 6.25
N ALA A 189 20.45 -2.29 5.43
CA ALA A 189 20.73 -0.86 5.33
C ALA A 189 19.53 -0.10 4.72
N ALA A 190 18.88 -0.67 3.70
CA ALA A 190 17.67 -0.10 3.12
C ALA A 190 16.55 0.04 4.16
N ARG A 191 16.31 -1.02 4.93
CA ARG A 191 15.33 -1.04 6.02
C ARG A 191 15.63 0.01 7.08
N THR A 192 16.89 0.19 7.47
CA THR A 192 17.27 1.27 8.39
C THR A 192 16.86 2.64 7.86
N ARG A 193 17.10 2.95 6.58
CA ARG A 193 16.73 4.24 5.99
C ARG A 193 15.23 4.44 5.88
N TRP A 194 14.47 3.41 5.51
CA TRP A 194 13.01 3.50 5.47
C TRP A 194 12.39 3.67 6.86
N SER A 195 12.94 3.00 7.89
CA SER A 195 12.51 3.19 9.28
C SER A 195 12.79 4.62 9.78
N GLU A 196 13.97 5.16 9.49
CA GLU A 196 14.33 6.55 9.80
C GLU A 196 13.37 7.54 9.10
N ALA A 197 13.03 7.26 7.83
CA ALA A 197 12.14 8.11 7.04
C ALA A 197 10.74 8.27 7.66
N LEU A 198 10.22 7.26 8.39
CA LEU A 198 8.89 7.32 9.01
C LEU A 198 8.72 8.54 9.92
N ALA A 199 9.76 8.90 10.68
CA ALA A 199 9.73 10.04 11.60
C ALA A 199 9.53 11.39 10.86
N HIS A 200 9.99 11.46 9.61
CA HIS A 200 10.02 12.68 8.79
C HIS A 200 8.82 12.82 7.84
N LEU A 201 8.02 11.76 7.67
CA LEU A 201 6.99 11.67 6.61
C LEU A 201 5.55 11.76 7.15
N ARG A 202 5.34 12.12 8.42
CA ARG A 202 4.00 12.19 9.04
C ARG A 202 2.98 13.04 8.25
N ASN A 203 3.44 14.08 7.55
CA ASN A 203 2.61 14.97 6.74
C ASN A 203 2.56 14.62 5.24
N ASP A 204 3.30 13.59 4.79
CA ASP A 204 3.35 13.15 3.41
C ASP A 204 2.80 11.72 3.30
N PRO A 205 1.47 11.55 3.24
CA PRO A 205 0.84 10.22 3.31
C PRO A 205 1.26 9.30 2.16
N TYR A 206 1.70 9.86 1.02
CA TYR A 206 2.20 9.06 -0.11
C TYR A 206 3.52 8.37 0.25
N TYR A 207 4.52 9.14 0.66
CA TYR A 207 5.84 8.57 0.99
C TYR A 207 5.80 7.79 2.30
N LEU A 208 4.93 8.17 3.25
CA LEU A 208 4.73 7.39 4.47
C LEU A 208 4.14 6.01 4.15
N ALA A 209 3.13 5.93 3.29
CA ALA A 209 2.60 4.64 2.82
C ALA A 209 3.65 3.83 2.07
N TRP A 210 4.47 4.48 1.23
CA TRP A 210 5.55 3.82 0.51
C TRP A 210 6.64 3.27 1.45
N ALA A 211 7.04 4.03 2.47
CA ALA A 211 7.99 3.59 3.49
C ALA A 211 7.51 2.30 4.18
N HIS A 212 6.27 2.31 4.66
CA HIS A 212 5.63 1.15 5.26
C HIS A 212 5.52 -0.02 4.28
N TYR A 213 5.14 0.22 3.02
CA TYR A 213 5.12 -0.83 2.00
C TYR A 213 6.51 -1.49 1.82
N ASN A 214 7.58 -0.70 1.70
CA ASN A 214 8.92 -1.22 1.51
C ASN A 214 9.42 -2.00 2.74
N LEU A 215 9.17 -1.50 3.95
CA LEU A 215 9.48 -2.21 5.20
C LEU A 215 8.70 -3.53 5.29
N GLY A 216 7.44 -3.52 4.87
CA GLY A 216 6.59 -4.70 4.87
C GLY A 216 7.04 -5.79 3.90
N ILE A 217 7.32 -5.43 2.64
CA ILE A 217 7.78 -6.39 1.62
C ILE A 217 9.16 -6.97 1.95
N THR A 218 10.03 -6.18 2.58
CA THR A 218 11.36 -6.67 2.99
C THR A 218 11.37 -7.41 4.33
N ALA A 219 10.22 -7.51 5.00
CA ALA A 219 10.02 -8.26 6.25
C ALA A 219 9.22 -9.55 6.03
N LEU A 220 9.07 -10.05 4.78
CA LEU A 220 8.26 -11.24 4.51
C LEU A 220 8.80 -12.52 5.17
N ASP A 221 10.04 -12.52 5.63
CA ASP A 221 10.65 -13.53 6.50
C ASP A 221 10.21 -13.42 7.97
N THR A 222 9.72 -12.26 8.38
CA THR A 222 9.04 -11.97 9.67
C THR A 222 7.58 -11.57 9.45
N PRO A 223 6.67 -12.50 9.05
CA PRO A 223 5.37 -12.14 8.48
C PRO A 223 4.44 -11.29 9.36
N ALA A 224 4.59 -11.35 10.69
CA ALA A 224 3.83 -10.51 11.61
C ALA A 224 4.25 -9.02 11.52
N GLU A 225 5.56 -8.76 11.41
CA GLU A 225 6.10 -7.42 11.16
C GLU A 225 5.69 -6.94 9.76
N ALA A 226 5.80 -7.82 8.76
CA ALA A 226 5.37 -7.53 7.40
C ALA A 226 3.91 -7.06 7.37
N GLU A 227 3.00 -7.84 7.96
CA GLU A 227 1.58 -7.52 7.99
C GLU A 227 1.30 -6.20 8.70
N ALA A 228 1.97 -5.92 9.83
CA ALA A 228 1.78 -4.67 10.56
C ALA A 228 2.10 -3.45 9.68
N HIS A 229 3.25 -3.46 8.99
CA HIS A 229 3.62 -2.39 8.08
C HIS A 229 2.72 -2.32 6.84
N LEU A 230 2.33 -3.45 6.27
CA LEU A 230 1.46 -3.50 5.08
C LEU A 230 0.03 -3.04 5.38
N LEU A 231 -0.48 -3.30 6.58
CA LEU A 231 -1.76 -2.75 7.05
C LEU A 231 -1.70 -1.24 7.18
N GLU A 232 -0.63 -0.69 7.75
CA GLU A 232 -0.45 0.77 7.85
C GLU A 232 -0.34 1.41 6.45
N ALA A 233 0.41 0.78 5.54
CA ALA A 233 0.50 1.22 4.15
C ALA A 233 -0.88 1.23 3.45
N GLU A 234 -1.68 0.17 3.62
CA GLU A 234 -3.04 0.10 3.07
C GLU A 234 -3.93 1.20 3.66
N GLN A 235 -3.94 1.38 4.98
CA GLN A 235 -4.74 2.39 5.65
C GLN A 235 -4.39 3.81 5.19
N LEU A 236 -3.09 4.12 5.08
CA LEU A 236 -2.62 5.41 4.57
C LEU A 236 -3.00 5.62 3.11
N SER A 237 -2.91 4.57 2.28
CA SER A 237 -3.24 4.61 0.85
C SER A 237 -4.72 4.85 0.54
N ARG A 238 -5.61 4.72 1.54
CA ARG A 238 -7.03 5.11 1.39
C ARG A 238 -7.20 6.62 1.21
N LYS A 239 -6.25 7.42 1.68
CA LYS A 239 -6.24 8.88 1.46
C LYS A 239 -6.03 9.18 -0.03
N PRO A 240 -6.73 10.17 -0.63
CA PRO A 240 -6.58 10.51 -2.05
C PRO A 240 -5.12 10.68 -2.49
N ALA A 241 -4.30 11.34 -1.67
CA ALA A 241 -2.89 11.62 -1.94
C ALA A 241 -1.99 10.37 -2.03
N ALA A 242 -2.37 9.25 -1.43
CA ALA A 242 -1.57 8.02 -1.36
C ALA A 242 -2.21 6.85 -2.14
N ARG A 243 -3.26 7.12 -2.91
CA ARG A 243 -4.08 6.10 -3.58
C ARG A 243 -3.29 5.22 -4.56
N ALA A 244 -2.22 5.76 -5.15
CA ALA A 244 -1.36 5.01 -6.06
C ALA A 244 -0.59 3.85 -5.38
N ILE A 245 -0.44 3.87 -4.05
CA ILE A 245 0.24 2.79 -3.30
C ILE A 245 -0.72 1.65 -2.95
N ARG A 246 -2.03 1.85 -3.08
CA ARG A 246 -3.05 0.95 -2.50
C ARG A 246 -2.98 -0.48 -3.05
N ALA A 247 -2.90 -0.64 -4.37
CA ALA A 247 -2.81 -1.97 -4.98
C ALA A 247 -1.56 -2.71 -4.52
N ARG A 248 -0.41 -2.03 -4.46
CA ARG A 248 0.86 -2.60 -3.98
C ARG A 248 0.80 -2.99 -2.52
N ALA A 249 0.25 -2.15 -1.65
CA ALA A 249 0.06 -2.45 -0.23
C ALA A 249 -0.82 -3.69 -0.02
N LEU A 250 -1.92 -3.80 -0.78
CA LEU A 250 -2.81 -4.96 -0.74
C LEU A 250 -2.13 -6.24 -1.27
N CYS A 251 -1.38 -6.16 -2.36
CA CYS A 251 -0.58 -7.29 -2.85
C CYS A 251 0.45 -7.75 -1.80
N GLY A 252 1.14 -6.82 -1.15
CA GLY A 252 2.07 -7.14 -0.08
C GLY A 252 1.39 -7.80 1.11
N LEU A 253 0.24 -7.29 1.54
CA LEU A 253 -0.57 -7.88 2.61
C LEU A 253 -1.01 -9.31 2.24
N GLY A 254 -1.39 -9.52 0.99
CA GLY A 254 -1.68 -10.85 0.44
C GLY A 254 -0.47 -11.78 0.52
N ALA A 255 0.73 -11.28 0.22
CA ALA A 255 1.97 -12.07 0.30
C ALA A 255 2.30 -12.46 1.74
N ALA A 256 2.21 -11.53 2.70
CA ALA A 256 2.44 -11.81 4.11
C ALA A 256 1.46 -12.87 4.66
N ARG A 257 0.17 -12.75 4.33
CA ARG A 257 -0.87 -13.71 4.73
C ARG A 257 -0.71 -15.08 4.06
N ARG A 258 -0.28 -15.11 2.79
CA ARG A 258 0.04 -16.35 2.07
C ARG A 258 1.16 -17.12 2.76
N ILE A 259 2.24 -16.43 3.14
CA ILE A 259 3.38 -17.04 3.85
C ILE A 259 2.97 -17.58 5.23
N LEU A 260 1.94 -16.98 5.84
CA LEU A 260 1.33 -17.48 7.08
C LEU A 260 0.34 -18.64 6.87
N GLY A 261 0.15 -19.10 5.63
CA GLY A 261 -0.80 -20.16 5.28
C GLY A 261 -2.26 -19.71 5.22
N GLU A 262 -2.54 -18.40 5.27
CA GLU A 262 -3.90 -17.85 5.38
C GLU A 262 -4.51 -17.56 4.02
N TRP A 263 -4.63 -18.60 3.20
CA TRP A 263 -4.97 -18.47 1.79
C TRP A 263 -6.28 -17.71 1.53
N PRO A 264 -7.39 -17.93 2.26
CA PRO A 264 -8.62 -17.15 2.04
C PRO A 264 -8.39 -15.65 2.24
N ARG A 265 -7.59 -15.28 3.25
CA ARG A 265 -7.29 -13.88 3.54
C ARG A 265 -6.30 -13.27 2.57
N ALA A 266 -5.37 -14.07 2.05
CA ALA A 266 -4.44 -13.66 1.01
C ALA A 266 -5.18 -13.39 -0.32
N LEU A 267 -6.07 -14.31 -0.73
CA LEU A 267 -6.89 -14.16 -1.94
C LEU A 267 -7.77 -12.92 -1.87
N ALA A 268 -8.40 -12.66 -0.73
CA ALA A 268 -9.19 -11.45 -0.51
C ALA A 268 -8.37 -10.17 -0.71
N CYS A 269 -7.12 -10.15 -0.25
CA CYS A 269 -6.21 -9.03 -0.45
C CYS A 269 -5.85 -8.84 -1.92
N TYR A 270 -5.50 -9.90 -2.65
CA TYR A 270 -5.17 -9.78 -4.06
C TYR A 270 -6.37 -9.40 -4.93
N ASP A 271 -7.56 -9.90 -4.60
CA ASP A 271 -8.81 -9.54 -5.27
C ASP A 271 -9.17 -8.05 -5.01
N GLU A 272 -8.97 -7.54 -3.79
CA GLU A 272 -9.08 -6.09 -3.54
C GLU A 272 -7.97 -5.31 -4.26
N ALA A 273 -6.75 -5.85 -4.34
CA ALA A 273 -5.63 -5.22 -5.06
C ALA A 273 -5.95 -5.08 -6.55
N LEU A 274 -6.51 -6.12 -7.17
CA LEU A 274 -6.90 -6.12 -8.58
C LEU A 274 -7.96 -5.05 -8.87
N ARG A 275 -8.96 -4.88 -7.99
CA ARG A 275 -9.96 -3.80 -8.10
C ARG A 275 -9.36 -2.41 -7.87
N ALA A 276 -8.34 -2.30 -7.02
CA ALA A 276 -7.66 -1.04 -6.71
C ALA A 276 -6.60 -0.64 -7.77
N ALA A 277 -6.15 -1.60 -8.59
CA ALA A 277 -5.06 -1.43 -9.53
C ALA A 277 -5.40 -0.43 -10.66
N ARG A 278 -4.47 0.50 -10.88
CA ARG A 278 -4.60 1.56 -11.90
C ARG A 278 -3.68 1.35 -13.09
N GLU A 279 -2.57 0.66 -12.86
CA GLU A 279 -1.54 0.37 -13.86
C GLU A 279 -1.54 -1.12 -14.20
N ALA A 280 -1.05 -1.47 -15.40
CA ALA A 280 -0.98 -2.86 -15.85
C ALA A 280 -0.10 -3.71 -14.91
N ASP A 281 1.02 -3.15 -14.43
CA ASP A 281 1.92 -3.80 -13.49
C ASP A 281 1.21 -4.17 -12.18
N ASP A 282 0.43 -3.24 -11.61
CA ASP A 282 -0.33 -3.50 -10.37
C ASP A 282 -1.35 -4.64 -10.58
N ARG A 283 -2.03 -4.66 -11.74
CA ARG A 283 -2.98 -5.74 -12.10
C ARG A 283 -2.26 -7.08 -12.26
N GLN A 284 -1.13 -7.08 -12.94
CA GLN A 284 -0.31 -8.28 -13.16
C GLN A 284 0.15 -8.88 -11.82
N GLN A 285 0.62 -8.04 -10.89
CA GLN A 285 1.04 -8.51 -9.57
C GLN A 285 -0.13 -9.09 -8.75
N ALA A 286 -1.31 -8.47 -8.83
CA ALA A 286 -2.51 -8.98 -8.16
C ALA A 286 -2.95 -10.35 -8.74
N LEU A 287 -3.01 -10.46 -10.08
CA LEU A 287 -3.34 -11.72 -10.77
C LEU A 287 -2.33 -12.82 -10.48
N TRP A 288 -1.03 -12.48 -10.47
CA TRP A 288 0.02 -13.42 -10.07
C TRP A 288 -0.18 -13.91 -8.62
N GLY A 289 -0.49 -13.00 -7.70
CA GLY A 289 -0.76 -13.35 -6.31
C GLY A 289 -1.98 -14.26 -6.15
N LEU A 290 -3.06 -14.00 -6.89
CA LEU A 290 -4.23 -14.88 -6.97
C LEU A 290 -3.85 -16.27 -7.49
N GLY A 291 -3.15 -16.33 -8.63
CA GLY A 291 -2.73 -17.59 -9.25
C GLY A 291 -1.81 -18.42 -8.34
N HIS A 292 -0.79 -17.79 -7.76
CA HIS A 292 0.15 -18.47 -6.86
C HIS A 292 -0.56 -19.01 -5.62
N THR A 293 -1.48 -18.23 -5.04
CA THR A 293 -2.24 -18.66 -3.86
C THR A 293 -3.26 -19.76 -4.18
N SER A 294 -3.96 -19.67 -5.32
CA SER A 294 -4.88 -20.73 -5.77
C SER A 294 -4.15 -22.04 -6.05
N ARG A 295 -2.93 -21.98 -6.61
CA ARG A 295 -2.09 -23.17 -6.81
C ARG A 295 -1.72 -23.83 -5.49
N LEU A 296 -1.27 -23.04 -4.50
CA LEU A 296 -0.94 -23.53 -3.16
C LEU A 296 -2.17 -24.10 -2.44
N SER A 297 -3.36 -23.55 -2.68
CA SER A 297 -4.61 -24.04 -2.12
C SER A 297 -5.21 -25.24 -2.91
N GLY A 298 -4.45 -25.91 -3.76
CA GLY A 298 -4.91 -27.10 -4.51
C GLY A 298 -5.86 -26.82 -5.68
N ARG A 299 -5.89 -25.59 -6.21
CA ARG A 299 -6.73 -25.20 -7.37
C ARG A 299 -5.88 -24.80 -8.58
N PRO A 300 -5.12 -25.73 -9.18
CA PRO A 300 -4.20 -25.40 -10.27
C PRO A 300 -4.90 -24.93 -11.56
N ALA A 301 -6.12 -25.40 -11.85
CA ALA A 301 -6.87 -24.93 -13.02
C ALA A 301 -7.25 -23.44 -12.91
N GLU A 302 -7.74 -23.02 -11.74
CA GLU A 302 -8.02 -21.62 -11.43
C GLU A 302 -6.73 -20.78 -11.50
N ALA A 303 -5.64 -21.31 -10.93
CA ALA A 303 -4.34 -20.65 -10.96
C ALA A 303 -3.83 -20.37 -12.39
N LEU A 304 -3.96 -21.37 -13.28
CA LEU A 304 -3.57 -21.21 -14.68
C LEU A 304 -4.35 -20.10 -15.38
N GLY A 305 -5.66 -19.99 -15.11
CA GLY A 305 -6.50 -18.92 -15.63
C GLY A 305 -6.02 -17.53 -15.19
N TYR A 306 -5.64 -17.35 -13.92
CA TYR A 306 -5.09 -16.07 -13.46
C TYR A 306 -3.72 -15.76 -14.09
N PHE A 307 -2.84 -16.75 -14.26
CA PHE A 307 -1.55 -16.53 -14.91
C PHE A 307 -1.69 -16.19 -16.39
N GLN A 308 -2.68 -16.77 -17.09
CA GLN A 308 -3.01 -16.41 -18.46
C GLN A 308 -3.50 -14.96 -18.56
N GLN A 309 -4.45 -14.57 -17.72
CA GLN A 309 -4.89 -13.17 -17.63
C GLN A 309 -3.74 -12.20 -17.33
N ALA A 310 -2.78 -12.61 -16.48
CA ALA A 310 -1.61 -11.81 -16.16
C ALA A 310 -0.63 -11.64 -17.33
N LEU A 311 -0.55 -12.64 -18.22
CA LEU A 311 0.25 -12.63 -19.44
C LEU A 311 -0.40 -11.80 -20.56
N GLU A 312 -1.74 -11.79 -20.62
CA GLU A 312 -2.53 -11.00 -21.59
C GLU A 312 -2.44 -9.49 -21.37
N LEU A 313 -1.93 -9.04 -20.21
CA LEU A 313 -1.72 -7.62 -19.93
C LEU A 313 -0.56 -6.98 -20.72
N GLU A 314 0.22 -7.78 -21.46
CA GLU A 314 1.34 -7.33 -22.30
C GLU A 314 2.37 -6.44 -21.58
N VAL A 315 2.52 -6.64 -20.25
CA VAL A 315 3.53 -5.92 -19.46
C VAL A 315 4.94 -6.32 -19.95
N PRO A 316 5.87 -5.37 -20.15
CA PRO A 316 7.23 -5.70 -20.57
C PRO A 316 7.91 -6.66 -19.60
N ALA A 317 8.76 -7.55 -20.14
CA ALA A 317 9.52 -8.53 -19.37
C ALA A 317 8.68 -9.52 -18.52
N SER A 318 7.42 -9.78 -18.90
CA SER A 318 6.52 -10.76 -18.24
C SER A 318 6.94 -12.23 -18.33
N GLY A 319 8.09 -12.53 -18.95
CA GLY A 319 8.60 -13.89 -19.12
C GLY A 319 8.79 -14.65 -17.80
N TRP A 320 8.88 -13.95 -16.67
CA TRP A 320 9.02 -14.58 -15.35
C TRP A 320 7.77 -15.35 -14.91
N LEU A 321 6.58 -15.00 -15.43
CA LEU A 321 5.31 -15.69 -15.14
C LEU A 321 5.29 -17.13 -15.67
N TYR A 322 6.04 -17.42 -16.73
CA TYR A 322 6.08 -18.77 -17.29
C TYR A 322 6.67 -19.80 -16.34
N ALA A 323 7.45 -19.39 -15.33
CA ALA A 323 7.88 -20.29 -14.27
C ALA A 323 6.68 -20.84 -13.47
N ASP A 324 5.72 -19.98 -13.13
CA ASP A 324 4.49 -20.38 -12.45
C ASP A 324 3.56 -21.17 -13.36
N VAL A 325 3.44 -20.77 -14.63
CA VAL A 325 2.65 -21.52 -15.62
C VAL A 325 3.21 -22.94 -15.76
N ALA A 326 4.54 -23.10 -15.85
CA ALA A 326 5.17 -24.42 -15.96
C ALA A 326 4.85 -25.32 -14.75
N ALA A 327 5.03 -24.78 -13.53
CA ALA A 327 4.71 -25.51 -12.31
C ALA A 327 3.23 -25.88 -12.25
N THR A 328 2.34 -24.98 -12.67
CA THR A 328 0.89 -25.21 -12.68
C THR A 328 0.48 -26.28 -13.69
N ARG A 329 1.05 -26.24 -14.91
CA ARG A 329 0.81 -27.26 -15.95
C ARG A 329 1.25 -28.64 -15.49
N LEU A 330 2.38 -28.76 -14.76
CA LEU A 330 2.79 -30.05 -14.18
C LEU A 330 1.78 -30.61 -13.17
N LEU A 331 1.18 -29.76 -12.33
CA LEU A 331 0.14 -30.17 -11.38
C LEU A 331 -1.14 -30.63 -12.07
N LEU A 332 -1.41 -30.12 -13.28
CA LEU A 332 -2.52 -30.54 -14.14
C LEU A 332 -2.19 -31.78 -14.98
N GLY A 333 -0.97 -32.32 -14.90
CA GLY A 333 -0.52 -33.46 -15.70
C GLY A 333 -0.03 -33.13 -17.11
N ASP A 334 0.00 -31.84 -17.49
CA ASP A 334 0.49 -31.37 -18.79
C ASP A 334 2.01 -31.18 -18.77
N GLU A 335 2.75 -32.27 -18.99
CA GLU A 335 4.22 -32.23 -18.99
C GLU A 335 4.81 -31.54 -20.22
N GLU A 336 4.17 -31.67 -21.38
CA GLU A 336 4.64 -31.04 -22.62
C GLU A 336 4.52 -29.53 -22.54
N GLY A 337 3.34 -29.03 -22.15
CA GLY A 337 3.12 -27.62 -21.94
C GLY A 337 3.96 -27.06 -20.80
N ALA A 338 4.30 -27.85 -19.77
CA ALA A 338 5.25 -27.42 -18.76
C ALA A 338 6.67 -27.19 -19.33
N ARG A 339 7.16 -28.08 -20.21
CA ARG A 339 8.47 -27.92 -20.87
C ARG A 339 8.48 -26.70 -21.80
N GLU A 340 7.40 -26.49 -22.56
CA GLU A 340 7.23 -25.31 -23.41
C GLU A 340 7.29 -24.02 -22.57
N ALA A 341 6.55 -23.95 -21.45
CA ALA A 341 6.56 -22.78 -20.59
C ALA A 341 7.94 -22.55 -19.96
N VAL A 342 8.67 -23.60 -19.55
CA VAL A 342 10.09 -23.46 -19.13
C VAL A 342 10.96 -22.85 -20.22
N GLY A 343 10.77 -23.23 -21.49
CA GLY A 343 11.49 -22.66 -22.63
C GLY A 343 11.19 -21.17 -22.85
N ARG A 344 9.98 -20.72 -22.50
CA ARG A 344 9.55 -19.30 -22.59
C ARG A 344 9.90 -18.47 -21.36
N ALA A 345 10.36 -19.10 -20.28
CA ALA A 345 10.66 -18.43 -19.04
C ALA A 345 11.91 -17.54 -19.18
N ALA A 346 11.73 -16.23 -19.05
CA ALA A 346 12.78 -15.22 -19.21
C ALA A 346 12.75 -14.19 -18.07
N HIS A 347 13.81 -13.37 -17.95
CA HIS A 347 13.93 -12.32 -16.92
C HIS A 347 13.75 -12.84 -15.47
N LEU A 348 14.20 -14.07 -15.21
CA LEU A 348 13.99 -14.73 -13.94
C LEU A 348 14.89 -14.16 -12.85
N LYS A 349 14.26 -13.59 -11.82
CA LYS A 349 14.91 -13.37 -10.52
C LYS A 349 15.12 -14.70 -9.79
N GLU A 350 15.71 -14.65 -8.60
CA GLU A 350 16.04 -15.82 -7.79
C GLU A 350 14.86 -16.80 -7.62
N ARG A 351 13.67 -16.31 -7.25
CA ARG A 351 12.46 -17.13 -7.10
C ARG A 351 12.03 -17.84 -8.38
N GLY A 352 12.08 -17.14 -9.52
CA GLY A 352 11.72 -17.72 -10.82
C GLY A 352 12.69 -18.81 -11.24
N ARG A 353 14.00 -18.59 -11.02
CA ARG A 353 15.03 -19.61 -11.25
C ARG A 353 14.84 -20.84 -10.36
N PHE A 354 14.50 -20.62 -9.09
CA PHE A 354 14.17 -21.69 -8.14
C PHE A 354 12.99 -22.51 -8.64
N LEU A 355 11.90 -21.86 -9.06
CA LEU A 355 10.70 -22.57 -9.53
C LEU A 355 10.95 -23.36 -10.82
N VAL A 356 11.71 -22.80 -11.78
CA VAL A 356 12.13 -23.55 -12.97
C VAL A 356 12.98 -24.77 -12.59
N ALA A 357 13.86 -24.66 -11.60
CA ALA A 357 14.63 -25.80 -11.09
C ALA A 357 13.71 -26.88 -10.48
N VAL A 358 12.70 -26.48 -9.70
CA VAL A 358 11.67 -27.39 -9.15
C VAL A 358 10.93 -28.13 -10.26
N VAL A 359 10.47 -27.41 -11.29
CA VAL A 359 9.77 -27.99 -12.44
C VAL A 359 10.65 -29.02 -13.17
N ARG A 360 11.92 -28.69 -13.43
CA ARG A 360 12.86 -29.61 -14.07
C ARG A 360 13.13 -30.85 -13.21
N ALA A 361 13.29 -30.67 -11.90
CA ALA A 361 13.52 -31.78 -10.98
C ALA A 361 12.28 -32.69 -10.87
N GLU A 362 11.06 -32.14 -10.86
CA GLU A 362 9.83 -32.94 -10.88
C GLU A 362 9.69 -33.73 -12.18
N LEU A 363 9.99 -33.13 -13.33
CA LEU A 363 10.00 -33.83 -14.62
C LEU A 363 11.01 -35.00 -14.63
N ALA A 364 12.21 -34.80 -14.07
CA ALA A 364 13.22 -35.86 -13.94
C ALA A 364 12.75 -36.97 -13.00
N ARG A 365 12.14 -36.60 -11.86
CA ARG A 365 11.57 -37.55 -10.89
C ARG A 365 10.55 -38.49 -11.53
N ARG A 366 9.63 -37.94 -12.33
CA ARG A 366 8.58 -38.72 -13.03
C ARG A 366 9.15 -39.71 -14.04
N ARG A 367 10.36 -39.46 -14.56
CA ARG A 367 11.11 -40.40 -15.43
C ARG A 367 11.92 -41.44 -14.66
N GLY A 368 11.94 -41.38 -13.33
CA GLY A 368 12.78 -42.26 -12.50
C GLY A 368 14.24 -41.82 -12.40
N GLU A 369 14.57 -40.60 -12.83
CA GLU A 369 15.92 -40.05 -12.77
C GLU A 369 16.25 -39.50 -11.37
N ALA A 370 17.54 -39.34 -11.08
CA ALA A 370 18.01 -38.72 -9.84
C ALA A 370 17.66 -37.22 -9.81
N VAL A 371 17.17 -36.72 -8.67
CA VAL A 371 16.72 -35.34 -8.51
C VAL A 371 17.69 -34.51 -7.69
N ARG A 372 17.93 -33.27 -8.12
CA ARG A 372 18.71 -32.26 -7.40
C ARG A 372 18.24 -30.85 -7.75
N LEU A 373 18.29 -29.93 -6.80
CA LEU A 373 18.08 -28.49 -7.04
C LEU A 373 19.43 -27.77 -6.97
N GLU A 374 20.18 -27.80 -8.07
CA GLU A 374 21.50 -27.16 -8.13
C GLU A 374 21.42 -25.65 -7.88
N GLY A 375 22.34 -25.14 -7.05
CA GLY A 375 22.47 -23.71 -6.78
C GLY A 375 21.52 -23.14 -5.74
N PHE A 376 20.69 -23.97 -5.07
CA PHE A 376 19.76 -23.51 -4.03
C PHE A 376 19.99 -24.22 -2.70
N LYS A 377 20.03 -23.45 -1.61
CA LYS A 377 20.06 -23.98 -0.25
C LYS A 377 18.63 -24.21 0.25
N LEU A 378 18.39 -25.39 0.83
CA LEU A 378 17.11 -25.78 1.43
C LEU A 378 17.28 -25.92 2.96
N PRO A 379 16.26 -25.57 3.76
CA PRO A 379 14.97 -25.02 3.36
C PRO A 379 15.05 -23.51 3.06
N SER A 380 14.22 -23.05 2.12
CA SER A 380 13.94 -21.64 1.86
C SER A 380 12.45 -21.35 2.04
N LEU A 381 12.06 -20.08 2.08
CA LEU A 381 10.64 -19.71 2.14
C LEU A 381 9.84 -20.31 0.98
N TRP A 382 10.39 -20.27 -0.24
CA TRP A 382 9.75 -20.83 -1.42
C TRP A 382 9.73 -22.36 -1.40
N SER A 383 10.78 -23.01 -0.88
CA SER A 383 10.79 -24.47 -0.82
C SER A 383 9.69 -25.03 0.08
N ARG A 384 9.28 -24.29 1.12
CA ARG A 384 8.16 -24.69 1.99
C ARG A 384 6.83 -24.65 1.24
N GLU A 385 6.64 -23.64 0.39
CA GLU A 385 5.45 -23.51 -0.45
C GLU A 385 5.41 -24.58 -1.55
N GLU A 386 6.52 -24.76 -2.26
CA GLU A 386 6.59 -25.74 -3.35
C GLU A 386 6.53 -27.19 -2.84
N ALA A 387 6.94 -27.46 -1.61
CA ALA A 387 6.76 -28.76 -0.96
C ALA A 387 5.28 -29.15 -0.80
N LEU A 388 4.37 -28.18 -0.67
CA LEU A 388 2.92 -28.45 -0.65
C LEU A 388 2.41 -28.88 -2.02
N CYS A 389 2.95 -28.30 -3.09
CA CYS A 389 2.55 -28.63 -4.46
C CYS A 389 3.20 -29.93 -4.97
N PHE A 390 4.46 -30.20 -4.59
CA PHE A 390 5.23 -31.34 -5.09
C PHE A 390 5.78 -32.21 -3.94
N PRO A 391 4.91 -32.80 -3.10
CA PRO A 391 5.33 -33.49 -1.88
C PRO A 391 6.30 -34.66 -2.16
N GLU A 392 6.06 -35.43 -3.23
CA GLU A 392 6.92 -36.56 -3.61
C GLU A 392 8.33 -36.14 -4.02
N LEU A 393 8.48 -34.98 -4.66
CA LEU A 393 9.79 -34.42 -5.00
C LEU A 393 10.54 -33.99 -3.75
N PHE A 394 9.88 -33.20 -2.90
CA PHE A 394 10.53 -32.66 -1.70
C PHE A 394 10.82 -33.72 -0.64
N ALA A 395 10.10 -34.85 -0.65
CA ALA A 395 10.46 -36.02 0.13
C ALA A 395 11.83 -36.61 -0.26
N ARG A 396 12.21 -36.55 -1.55
CA ARG A 396 13.50 -37.03 -2.05
C ARG A 396 14.65 -36.02 -1.91
N LEU A 397 14.32 -34.72 -1.89
CA LEU A 397 15.31 -33.63 -1.78
C LEU A 397 15.71 -33.30 -0.32
N THR A 398 15.15 -34.02 0.66
CA THR A 398 15.31 -33.84 2.13
C THR A 398 14.54 -32.62 2.68
N PRO A 399 13.53 -32.79 3.55
CA PRO A 399 12.86 -31.67 4.20
C PRO A 399 13.50 -31.40 5.56
N ALA A 400 14.65 -30.72 5.60
CA ALA A 400 15.26 -30.28 6.87
C ALA A 400 14.63 -28.98 7.40
N GLY A 401 13.30 -28.84 7.33
CA GLY A 401 12.61 -27.62 7.77
C GLY A 401 11.14 -27.86 8.09
N PRO A 402 10.53 -26.99 8.92
CA PRO A 402 9.10 -27.09 9.24
C PRO A 402 8.28 -26.94 7.97
N VAL A 403 7.35 -27.87 7.76
CA VAL A 403 6.36 -27.82 6.68
C VAL A 403 5.49 -26.58 6.89
N LEU A 404 5.18 -25.86 5.82
CA LEU A 404 4.21 -24.77 5.90
C LEU A 404 2.84 -25.38 6.22
N GLU A 405 2.29 -25.07 7.39
CA GLU A 405 0.95 -25.53 7.76
C GLU A 405 -0.12 -24.57 7.25
N PRO A 406 -1.03 -25.03 6.39
CA PRO A 406 -2.16 -24.22 5.95
C PRO A 406 -3.07 -23.79 7.09
N ARG A 407 -3.33 -22.49 7.20
CA ARG A 407 -4.31 -21.92 8.13
C ARG A 407 -5.57 -21.53 7.37
N THR A 408 -6.26 -22.54 6.85
CA THR A 408 -7.46 -22.37 6.02
C THR A 408 -8.68 -21.94 6.83
N ARG A 409 -8.77 -22.37 8.09
CA ARG A 409 -9.79 -21.94 9.04
C ARG A 409 -9.28 -20.78 9.88
N ALA A 410 -10.03 -19.68 9.91
CA ALA A 410 -9.71 -18.54 10.74
C ALA A 410 -10.14 -18.81 12.19
N ARG A 411 -9.22 -18.60 13.15
CA ARG A 411 -9.54 -18.45 14.57
C ARG A 411 -9.75 -16.96 14.85
N VAL A 412 -10.97 -16.57 15.19
CA VAL A 412 -11.32 -15.19 15.50
C VAL A 412 -11.58 -15.07 16.99
N GLU A 413 -10.78 -14.25 17.65
CA GLU A 413 -10.89 -14.02 19.09
C GLU A 413 -11.40 -12.60 19.30
N VAL A 414 -12.55 -12.48 19.95
CA VAL A 414 -13.24 -11.21 20.21
C VAL A 414 -13.36 -11.02 21.71
N TRP A 415 -12.79 -9.93 22.22
CA TRP A 415 -12.98 -9.49 23.59
C TRP A 415 -13.94 -8.31 23.58
N ALA A 416 -15.12 -8.46 24.18
CA ALA A 416 -16.14 -7.41 24.26
C ALA A 416 -16.35 -6.84 25.67
N ALA A 417 -15.76 -7.47 26.69
CA ALA A 417 -15.65 -6.90 28.02
C ALA A 417 -14.65 -5.72 27.99
N GLY A 418 -15.12 -4.52 28.31
CA GLY A 418 -14.38 -3.26 28.14
C GLY A 418 -14.34 -2.77 26.69
N LEU A 419 -13.19 -2.20 26.28
CA LEU A 419 -12.96 -1.75 24.90
C LEU A 419 -12.82 -2.96 23.95
N LEU A 420 -13.62 -2.99 22.89
CA LEU A 420 -13.64 -4.13 21.96
C LEU A 420 -12.27 -4.35 21.28
N ARG A 421 -11.77 -5.59 21.36
CA ARG A 421 -10.54 -6.03 20.70
C ARG A 421 -10.83 -7.28 19.88
N VAL A 422 -10.24 -7.35 18.68
CA VAL A 422 -10.39 -8.50 17.79
C VAL A 422 -9.03 -8.96 17.29
N LYS A 423 -8.81 -10.27 17.32
CA LYS A 423 -7.66 -10.92 16.68
C LYS A 423 -8.14 -11.96 15.68
N VAL A 424 -7.39 -12.12 14.59
CA VAL A 424 -7.53 -13.22 13.63
C VAL A 424 -6.21 -13.97 13.58
N ASN A 425 -6.26 -15.26 13.95
CA ASN A 425 -5.09 -16.13 14.09
C ASN A 425 -3.99 -15.47 14.93
N GLY A 426 -4.36 -14.97 16.12
CA GLY A 426 -3.45 -14.35 17.09
C GLY A 426 -2.97 -12.93 16.76
N ARG A 427 -3.30 -12.37 15.59
CA ARG A 427 -2.89 -11.00 15.20
C ARG A 427 -4.05 -10.02 15.25
N PRO A 428 -3.84 -8.80 15.76
CA PRO A 428 -4.89 -7.79 15.86
C PRO A 428 -5.37 -7.36 14.46
N VAL A 429 -6.66 -7.10 14.32
CA VAL A 429 -7.24 -6.53 13.09
C VAL A 429 -7.63 -5.06 13.31
N PRO A 430 -7.50 -4.19 12.29
CA PRO A 430 -7.75 -2.75 12.44
C PRO A 430 -9.26 -2.43 12.44
N LEU A 431 -9.92 -2.79 13.54
CA LEU A 431 -11.33 -2.46 13.80
C LEU A 431 -11.39 -1.34 14.82
N LYS A 432 -12.03 -0.21 14.50
CA LYS A 432 -12.25 0.87 15.46
C LYS A 432 -13.18 0.33 16.57
N PRO A 433 -12.76 0.28 17.86
CA PRO A 433 -13.56 -0.37 18.90
C PRO A 433 -14.95 0.23 19.11
N THR A 434 -15.06 1.56 18.98
CA THR A 434 -16.32 2.31 19.06
C THR A 434 -17.01 2.52 17.70
N GLY A 435 -16.55 1.80 16.67
CA GLY A 435 -17.08 1.90 15.32
C GLY A 435 -18.26 0.96 15.10
N ARG A 436 -19.14 1.32 14.16
CA ARG A 436 -20.29 0.48 13.80
C ARG A 436 -19.93 -0.96 13.38
N PRO A 437 -18.82 -1.22 12.67
CA PRO A 437 -18.41 -2.60 12.37
C PRO A 437 -18.04 -3.45 13.61
N ALA A 438 -17.52 -2.82 14.67
CA ALA A 438 -17.21 -3.49 15.93
C ALA A 438 -18.49 -3.86 16.69
N GLU A 439 -19.41 -2.90 16.79
CA GLU A 439 -20.72 -3.13 17.40
C GLU A 439 -21.52 -4.21 16.65
N LEU A 440 -21.53 -4.17 15.31
CA LEU A 440 -22.15 -5.20 14.46
C LEU A 440 -21.59 -6.60 14.77
N LEU A 441 -20.27 -6.73 14.89
CA LEU A 441 -19.64 -8.01 15.20
C LEU A 441 -20.07 -8.53 16.58
N ALA A 442 -20.06 -7.67 17.60
CA ALA A 442 -20.48 -8.05 18.95
C ALA A 442 -21.96 -8.46 18.99
N PHE A 443 -22.83 -7.71 18.31
CA PHE A 443 -24.26 -8.02 18.26
C PHE A 443 -24.56 -9.36 17.56
N LEU A 444 -23.81 -9.68 16.49
CA LEU A 444 -23.90 -11.00 15.86
C LEU A 444 -23.46 -12.12 16.82
N LEU A 445 -22.39 -11.91 17.61
CA LEU A 445 -21.90 -12.91 18.56
C LEU A 445 -22.84 -13.12 19.76
N GLU A 446 -23.51 -12.07 20.24
CA GLU A 446 -24.58 -12.21 21.24
C GLU A 446 -25.78 -13.00 20.71
N GLY A 447 -26.01 -13.01 19.39
CA GLY A 447 -27.01 -13.84 18.70
C GLY A 447 -26.49 -15.20 18.25
N GLU A 448 -25.51 -15.78 18.94
CA GLU A 448 -24.89 -17.08 18.56
C GLU A 448 -24.31 -17.11 17.12
N GLY A 449 -23.94 -15.94 16.60
CA GLY A 449 -23.39 -15.76 15.27
C GLY A 449 -24.43 -15.52 14.17
N GLU A 450 -25.72 -15.39 14.48
CA GLU A 450 -26.76 -15.10 13.48
C GLU A 450 -27.79 -14.09 14.00
N GLN A 451 -28.14 -13.11 13.17
CA GLN A 451 -29.18 -12.11 13.49
C GLN A 451 -30.04 -11.79 12.28
N SER A 452 -31.35 -11.60 12.50
CA SER A 452 -32.26 -11.16 11.45
C SER A 452 -31.94 -9.73 11.01
N MET A 453 -32.23 -9.39 9.75
CA MET A 453 -32.04 -8.02 9.25
C MET A 453 -32.82 -6.99 10.08
N ASP A 454 -34.01 -7.35 10.56
CA ASP A 454 -34.85 -6.44 11.34
C ASP A 454 -34.26 -6.16 12.72
N ALA A 455 -33.78 -7.20 13.42
CA ALA A 455 -33.07 -7.03 14.70
C ALA A 455 -31.81 -6.17 14.54
N LEU A 456 -31.06 -6.37 13.45
CA LEU A 456 -29.86 -5.58 13.14
C LEU A 456 -30.18 -4.11 12.88
N LEU A 457 -31.25 -3.82 12.15
CA LEU A 457 -31.65 -2.44 11.86
C LEU A 457 -32.15 -1.72 13.11
N GLU A 458 -32.93 -2.41 13.94
CA GLU A 458 -33.44 -1.87 15.21
C GLU A 458 -32.29 -1.58 16.18
N ALA A 459 -31.36 -2.52 16.35
CA ALA A 459 -30.24 -2.38 17.28
C ALA A 459 -29.22 -1.32 16.83
N LEU A 460 -28.86 -1.30 15.54
CA LEU A 460 -27.76 -0.48 15.02
C LEU A 460 -28.20 0.86 14.43
N TYR A 461 -29.46 1.00 14.02
CA TYR A 461 -30.00 2.21 13.39
C TYR A 461 -31.37 2.60 13.95
N PRO A 462 -31.54 2.70 15.29
CA PRO A 462 -32.84 2.98 15.91
C PRO A 462 -33.43 4.33 15.53
N GLN A 463 -32.59 5.27 15.09
CA GLN A 463 -33.00 6.62 14.68
C GLN A 463 -33.44 6.70 13.22
N ALA A 464 -33.41 5.59 12.47
CA ALA A 464 -33.86 5.58 11.09
C ALA A 464 -35.38 5.85 11.04
N PRO A 465 -35.85 6.81 10.22
CA PRO A 465 -37.28 7.06 10.09
C PRO A 465 -38.03 5.79 9.69
N ALA A 466 -39.21 5.57 10.29
CA ALA A 466 -40.12 4.46 9.94
C ALA A 466 -40.80 4.67 8.57
N THR A 467 -40.09 5.27 7.61
CA THR A 467 -40.50 5.42 6.22
C THR A 467 -39.75 4.41 5.35
N PRO A 468 -40.29 4.03 4.18
CA PRO A 468 -39.60 3.13 3.25
C PRO A 468 -38.20 3.64 2.86
N GLU A 469 -38.03 4.96 2.74
CA GLU A 469 -36.77 5.62 2.40
C GLU A 469 -35.77 5.57 3.55
N GLY A 470 -36.21 5.86 4.79
CA GLY A 470 -35.38 5.74 5.99
C GLY A 470 -34.85 4.33 6.19
N ARG A 471 -35.72 3.33 6.00
CA ARG A 471 -35.34 1.92 6.06
C ARG A 471 -34.34 1.54 4.96
N ARG A 472 -34.52 1.99 3.72
CA ARG A 472 -33.55 1.78 2.62
C ARG A 472 -32.17 2.37 2.94
N GLN A 473 -32.12 3.57 3.53
CA GLN A 473 -30.87 4.21 3.91
C GLN A 473 -30.16 3.48 5.06
N ALA A 474 -30.90 2.97 6.04
CA ALA A 474 -30.37 2.12 7.11
C ALA A 474 -29.80 0.81 6.57
N TYR A 475 -30.53 0.14 5.65
CA TYR A 475 -30.04 -1.04 4.93
C TYR A 475 -28.72 -0.78 4.19
N LYS A 476 -28.64 0.32 3.44
CA LYS A 476 -27.41 0.72 2.75
C LYS A 476 -26.24 0.89 3.72
N SER A 477 -26.49 1.58 4.84
CA SER A 477 -25.49 1.81 5.88
C SER A 477 -25.04 0.53 6.57
N LEU A 478 -25.97 -0.42 6.81
CA LEU A 478 -25.67 -1.75 7.33
C LEU A 478 -24.71 -2.49 6.38
N TRP A 479 -25.03 -2.56 5.09
CA TRP A 479 -24.19 -3.22 4.09
C TRP A 479 -22.81 -2.60 3.94
N GLU A 480 -22.69 -1.28 4.03
CA GLU A 480 -21.40 -0.62 4.07
C GLU A 480 -20.56 -1.04 5.29
N ASN A 481 -21.19 -1.22 6.46
CA ASN A 481 -20.51 -1.68 7.67
C ASN A 481 -20.21 -3.19 7.65
N VAL A 482 -21.05 -4.02 7.04
CA VAL A 482 -20.76 -5.42 6.74
C VAL A 482 -19.53 -5.53 5.83
N ALA A 483 -19.45 -4.72 4.77
CA ALA A 483 -18.29 -4.69 3.89
C ALA A 483 -17.01 -4.26 4.61
N LYS A 484 -17.10 -3.28 5.53
CA LYS A 484 -15.97 -2.86 6.39
C LYS A 484 -15.54 -3.98 7.34
N LEU A 485 -16.49 -4.68 7.95
CA LEU A 485 -16.22 -5.81 8.85
C LEU A 485 -15.54 -6.96 8.10
N ARG A 486 -16.07 -7.36 6.94
CA ARG A 486 -15.46 -8.38 6.05
C ARG A 486 -14.02 -8.01 5.67
N ARG A 487 -13.78 -6.75 5.30
CA ARG A 487 -12.43 -6.26 4.97
C ARG A 487 -11.49 -6.33 6.19
N ALA A 488 -11.97 -5.93 7.37
CA ALA A 488 -11.15 -5.93 8.59
C ALA A 488 -10.76 -7.35 9.02
N LEU A 489 -11.71 -8.30 8.99
CA LEU A 489 -11.46 -9.71 9.27
C LEU A 489 -10.56 -10.34 8.19
N GLY A 490 -10.79 -9.93 6.94
CA GLY A 490 -9.89 -10.16 5.84
C GLY A 490 -10.31 -11.27 4.89
N TRP A 491 -11.55 -11.77 4.93
CA TRP A 491 -12.09 -12.65 3.89
C TRP A 491 -13.57 -12.36 3.61
N PRO A 492 -14.06 -12.52 2.36
CA PRO A 492 -15.40 -12.07 1.98
C PRO A 492 -16.54 -12.79 2.72
N HIS A 493 -16.36 -14.08 3.01
CA HIS A 493 -17.39 -14.92 3.63
C HIS A 493 -17.41 -14.84 5.16
N SER A 494 -16.61 -13.96 5.78
CA SER A 494 -16.55 -13.80 7.24
C SER A 494 -17.90 -13.44 7.86
N VAL A 495 -18.77 -12.80 7.07
CA VAL A 495 -20.19 -12.58 7.33
C VAL A 495 -20.91 -13.00 6.06
N ARG A 496 -21.89 -13.89 6.15
CA ARG A 496 -22.75 -14.37 5.05
C ARG A 496 -24.14 -13.75 5.20
N SER A 497 -24.89 -13.70 4.11
CA SER A 497 -26.30 -13.31 4.15
C SER A 497 -27.11 -14.40 3.47
N GLU A 498 -27.94 -15.06 4.27
CA GLU A 498 -28.70 -16.25 3.90
C GLU A 498 -30.09 -16.09 4.53
N GLY A 499 -31.18 -16.39 3.82
CA GLY A 499 -32.52 -16.43 4.42
C GLY A 499 -33.04 -15.13 5.06
N GLY A 500 -32.49 -13.96 4.73
CA GLY A 500 -32.89 -12.69 5.36
C GLY A 500 -32.22 -12.41 6.72
N SER A 501 -31.19 -13.18 7.09
CA SER A 501 -30.31 -12.93 8.22
C SER A 501 -28.89 -12.58 7.76
N LEU A 502 -28.09 -12.06 8.69
CA LEU A 502 -26.63 -12.06 8.58
C LEU A 502 -26.08 -13.09 9.55
N ARG A 503 -25.15 -13.91 9.05
CA ARG A 503 -24.53 -15.00 9.81
C ARG A 503 -23.00 -14.90 9.76
N LEU A 504 -22.31 -15.11 10.87
CA LEU A 504 -20.86 -15.25 10.91
C LEU A 504 -20.43 -16.56 10.23
N ASP A 505 -19.24 -16.56 9.63
CA ASP A 505 -18.72 -17.72 8.91
C ASP A 505 -18.69 -18.98 9.79
N PRO A 506 -19.49 -20.03 9.50
CA PRO A 506 -19.55 -21.24 10.32
C PRO A 506 -18.26 -22.07 10.22
N ASP A 507 -17.45 -21.87 9.17
CA ASP A 507 -16.19 -22.58 8.99
C ASP A 507 -15.03 -21.95 9.80
N ALA A 508 -15.24 -20.75 10.36
CA ALA A 508 -14.31 -20.07 11.24
C ALA A 508 -14.56 -20.47 12.71
N HIS A 509 -13.48 -20.56 13.48
CA HIS A 509 -13.57 -20.79 14.91
C HIS A 509 -13.69 -19.47 15.65
N TRP A 510 -14.91 -19.13 16.08
CA TRP A 510 -15.22 -17.93 16.84
C TRP A 510 -15.05 -18.16 18.34
N VAL A 511 -14.26 -17.31 18.97
CA VAL A 511 -14.06 -17.28 20.42
C VAL A 511 -14.53 -15.93 20.92
N TYR A 512 -15.65 -15.93 21.64
CA TYR A 512 -16.24 -14.73 22.21
C TYR A 512 -15.91 -14.66 23.72
N ASN A 513 -14.92 -13.83 24.05
CA ASN A 513 -14.40 -13.68 25.39
C ASN A 513 -15.10 -12.52 26.11
N MET A 514 -15.95 -12.88 27.08
CA MET A 514 -16.59 -11.95 28.02
C MET A 514 -15.90 -11.93 29.39
N ASP A 515 -14.93 -12.82 29.61
CA ASP A 515 -14.21 -12.96 30.87
C ASP A 515 -12.89 -12.18 30.86
N ASP A 516 -12.97 -10.85 30.90
CA ASP A 516 -11.82 -10.00 31.21
C ASP A 516 -11.89 -9.55 32.68
N PRO A 517 -10.94 -9.96 33.55
CA PRO A 517 -10.97 -9.63 34.98
C PRO A 517 -11.03 -8.12 35.27
N ALA A 518 -10.38 -7.29 34.45
CA ALA A 518 -10.35 -5.84 34.64
C ALA A 518 -11.66 -5.16 34.22
N ALA A 519 -12.32 -5.71 33.21
CA ALA A 519 -13.65 -5.27 32.78
C ALA A 519 -14.75 -5.78 33.71
N ARG A 520 -14.64 -7.02 34.20
CA ARG A 520 -15.56 -7.64 35.17
C ARG A 520 -15.56 -6.89 36.50
N ALA A 521 -14.39 -6.45 36.97
CA ALA A 521 -14.27 -5.60 38.15
C ALA A 521 -14.94 -4.20 38.01
N LYS A 522 -15.31 -3.80 36.79
CA LYS A 522 -15.89 -2.49 36.47
C LYS A 522 -17.25 -2.55 35.76
N GLY A 523 -17.84 -3.74 35.57
CA GLY A 523 -19.11 -3.90 34.84
C GLY A 523 -19.08 -3.47 33.37
N LEU A 524 -17.90 -3.43 32.72
CA LEU A 524 -17.75 -2.80 31.41
C LEU A 524 -18.05 -3.77 30.24
N PHE A 525 -18.94 -3.38 29.34
CA PHE A 525 -19.23 -4.05 28.06
C PHE A 525 -19.26 -3.04 26.91
N LEU A 526 -18.52 -3.29 25.83
CA LEU A 526 -18.41 -2.42 24.65
C LEU A 526 -18.22 -0.93 25.01
N GLU A 527 -17.16 -0.64 25.76
CA GLU A 527 -16.88 0.71 26.27
C GLU A 527 -16.85 1.76 25.16
N GLY A 528 -17.58 2.87 25.36
CA GLY A 528 -17.71 3.96 24.40
C GLY A 528 -18.76 3.76 23.30
N ILE A 529 -19.52 2.65 23.34
CA ILE A 529 -20.75 2.45 22.55
C ILE A 529 -21.96 2.63 23.48
N TYR A 530 -22.96 3.40 23.04
CA TYR A 530 -24.13 3.82 23.83
C TYR A 530 -25.46 3.49 23.15
N SER A 531 -25.50 2.46 22.29
CA SER A 531 -26.75 2.00 21.68
C SER A 531 -27.62 1.31 22.74
N ASN A 532 -28.95 1.40 22.60
CA ASN A 532 -29.89 0.89 23.60
C ASN A 532 -29.62 -0.58 23.99
N TRP A 533 -29.41 -1.46 23.01
CA TRP A 533 -29.13 -2.88 23.25
C TRP A 533 -27.84 -3.11 24.07
N VAL A 534 -26.84 -2.23 23.94
CA VAL A 534 -25.58 -2.31 24.72
C VAL A 534 -25.83 -1.96 26.17
N GLU A 535 -26.64 -0.92 26.43
CA GLU A 535 -26.99 -0.52 27.79
C GLU A 535 -27.88 -1.56 28.47
N GLU A 536 -28.85 -2.12 27.74
CA GLU A 536 -29.67 -3.24 28.22
C GLU A 536 -28.80 -4.46 28.57
N ARG A 537 -27.82 -4.79 27.71
CA ARG A 537 -26.90 -5.89 27.98
C ARG A 537 -26.01 -5.62 29.20
N ARG A 538 -25.55 -4.38 29.41
CA ARG A 538 -24.81 -3.99 30.63
C ARG A 538 -25.63 -4.21 31.89
N GLN A 539 -26.90 -3.77 31.90
CA GLN A 539 -27.80 -3.97 33.04
C GLN A 539 -28.01 -5.46 33.37
N GLN A 540 -28.13 -6.31 32.34
CA GLN A 540 -28.24 -7.77 32.53
C GLN A 540 -26.97 -8.37 33.16
N LEU A 541 -25.79 -7.93 32.73
CA LEU A 541 -24.51 -8.39 33.26
C LEU A 541 -24.30 -7.93 34.71
N GLU A 542 -24.68 -6.70 35.05
CA GLU A 542 -24.66 -6.17 36.42
C GLU A 542 -25.61 -6.93 37.35
N GLY A 543 -26.84 -7.20 36.90
CA GLY A 543 -27.81 -8.00 37.66
C GLY A 543 -27.34 -9.43 37.94
N SER A 544 -26.58 -10.03 37.02
CA SER A 544 -26.00 -11.37 37.18
C SER A 544 -24.81 -11.40 38.15
N LEU A 545 -24.06 -10.30 38.26
CA LEU A 545 -22.94 -10.16 39.20
C LEU A 545 -23.39 -9.94 40.65
N LEU A 546 -24.61 -9.44 40.87
CA LEU A 546 -25.20 -9.25 42.20
C LEU A 546 -25.91 -10.50 42.74
N ALA A 547 -26.12 -11.52 41.89
CA ALA A 547 -26.79 -12.78 42.23
C ALA A 547 -25.82 -13.92 42.60
N HIS A 548 -24.51 -13.66 42.53
CA HIS A 548 -23.42 -14.55 42.93
C HIS A 548 -22.56 -13.88 44.01
#